data_AF-A0A9R1Q3J4-F1
#
_entry.id   AF-A0A9R1Q3J4-F1
#
_cell.length_a   1.000
_cell.length_b   1.000
_cell.length_c   1.000
_cell.angle_alpha   90.00
_cell.angle_beta   90.00
_cell.angle_gamma   90.00
#
_symmetry.space_group_name_H-M   'P 1'
#
loop_
_entity.id
_entity.type
_entity.pdbx_description
1 polymer ?
#
loop_
_entity_poly.entity_id
_entity_poly.type
_entity_poly.pdbx_seq_one_letter_code
_entity_poly.pdbx_strand_id
1 'polypeptide(L)'
;MLRLLSCSKLVTTRHGDSKIGMAFDVMGYEPFQDSFLDDQARERSIDYNLGWFLEPVVRGDYPFSMRSLIGDRLPKFTKEEQEKLASSCDIMGLNYYTSRFSKHIDISSDFTPKLNTDDAYASSETKGSDGNDIGPITGTYWIYMYPKGLTDLLLIMKEKYGNPPIFITENLDDWKRLDYLQRHISAVKDAIDQGADVRGHFTWGLIDNFEWSLGYSSRFGLVYIDKKDGNKRKLKKSAKWFAKFNSVPKRLLKTTNNNATVTVTSVSV
;
A
#
# COMPACT_ATOMS: atom_id res chain seq x y z
N MET A 1 -1.92 -12.90 11.39
CA MET A 1 -3.23 -12.46 11.92
C MET A 1 -3.43 -12.76 13.40
N LEU A 2 -3.37 -14.03 13.86
CA LEU A 2 -3.61 -14.39 15.27
C LEU A 2 -2.67 -13.70 16.30
N ARG A 3 -1.44 -13.32 15.92
CA ARG A 3 -0.54 -12.53 16.78
C ARG A 3 -0.92 -11.05 16.91
N LEU A 4 -1.64 -10.48 15.94
CA LEU A 4 -2.17 -9.11 16.01
C LEU A 4 -3.24 -9.01 17.12
N LEU A 5 -4.02 -10.09 17.28
CA LEU A 5 -5.09 -10.21 18.28
C LEU A 5 -4.60 -10.09 19.72
N SER A 6 -3.48 -10.76 20.05
CA SER A 6 -2.90 -10.67 21.38
C SER A 6 -2.42 -9.25 21.67
N CYS A 7 -1.89 -8.54 20.67
CA CYS A 7 -1.38 -7.18 20.84
C CYS A 7 -2.51 -6.15 20.94
N SER A 8 -3.53 -6.23 20.08
CA SER A 8 -4.62 -5.24 20.04
C SER A 8 -5.40 -5.19 21.36
N LYS A 9 -5.77 -6.36 21.91
CA LYS A 9 -6.47 -6.45 23.19
C LYS A 9 -5.61 -5.97 24.37
N LEU A 10 -4.29 -6.18 24.32
CA LEU A 10 -3.35 -5.71 25.35
C LEU A 10 -3.13 -4.19 25.31
N VAL A 11 -3.06 -3.59 24.11
CA VAL A 11 -2.85 -2.15 23.94
C VAL A 11 -4.07 -1.37 24.40
N THR A 12 -5.26 -1.75 23.93
CA THR A 12 -6.53 -1.07 24.24
C THR A 12 -6.88 -1.10 25.73
N THR A 13 -6.53 -2.16 26.46
CA THR A 13 -6.80 -2.22 27.92
C THR A 13 -5.81 -1.46 28.79
N ARG A 14 -4.64 -1.06 28.27
CA ARG A 14 -3.55 -0.50 29.10
C ARG A 14 -3.09 0.90 28.70
N HIS A 15 -3.44 1.38 27.50
CA HIS A 15 -2.91 2.63 26.95
C HIS A 15 -4.00 3.42 26.19
N GLY A 16 -4.74 4.28 26.89
CA GLY A 16 -5.96 4.93 26.39
C GLY A 16 -5.83 5.89 25.19
N ASP A 17 -4.64 6.45 24.94
CA ASP A 17 -4.38 7.33 23.79
C ASP A 17 -3.67 6.62 22.62
N SER A 18 -3.34 5.33 22.79
CA SER A 18 -2.64 4.55 21.77
C SER A 18 -3.60 4.03 20.72
N LYS A 19 -3.15 4.01 19.45
CA LYS A 19 -3.85 3.36 18.34
C LYS A 19 -3.01 2.21 17.81
N ILE A 20 -3.65 1.12 17.45
CA ILE A 20 -3.03 -0.05 16.84
C ILE A 20 -3.77 -0.44 15.57
N GLY A 21 -3.01 -0.94 14.59
CA GLY A 21 -3.55 -1.32 13.30
C GLY A 21 -2.61 -2.23 12.54
N MET A 22 -2.92 -2.44 11.27
CA MET A 22 -2.11 -3.22 10.33
C MET A 22 -1.95 -2.43 9.03
N ALA A 23 -0.81 -2.63 8.36
CA ALA A 23 -0.56 -2.10 7.02
C ALA A 23 -0.71 -3.21 5.98
N PHE A 24 -1.37 -2.91 4.87
CA PHE A 24 -1.68 -3.84 3.79
C PHE A 24 -0.99 -3.38 2.51
N ASP A 25 -0.24 -4.26 1.86
CA ASP A 25 0.15 -4.06 0.47
C ASP A 25 -1.08 -4.11 -0.43
N VAL A 26 -1.24 -3.09 -1.27
CA VAL A 26 -2.39 -2.95 -2.14
C VAL A 26 -2.01 -2.55 -3.55
N MET A 27 -2.62 -3.21 -4.53
CA MET A 27 -2.70 -2.72 -5.90
C MET A 27 -4.12 -2.27 -6.22
N GLY A 28 -4.24 -1.21 -7.02
CA GLY A 28 -5.53 -0.88 -7.64
C GLY A 28 -5.83 -1.83 -8.78
N TYR A 29 -7.11 -2.05 -9.07
CA TYR A 29 -7.55 -2.93 -10.14
C TYR A 29 -8.60 -2.26 -11.00
N GLU A 30 -8.39 -2.31 -12.32
CA GLU A 30 -9.38 -1.94 -13.35
C GLU A 30 -9.84 -3.23 -14.07
N PRO A 31 -11.06 -3.32 -14.59
CA PRO A 31 -11.46 -4.45 -15.42
C PRO A 31 -10.65 -4.45 -16.73
N PHE A 32 -10.17 -5.62 -17.18
CA PHE A 32 -9.33 -5.73 -18.37
C PHE A 32 -10.05 -5.32 -19.67
N GLN A 33 -11.32 -5.67 -19.79
CA GLN A 33 -12.24 -5.20 -20.83
C GLN A 33 -13.59 -4.80 -20.21
N ASP A 34 -14.38 -4.04 -20.95
CA ASP A 34 -15.74 -3.67 -20.56
C ASP A 34 -16.67 -4.89 -20.64
N SER A 35 -16.69 -5.68 -19.56
CA SER A 35 -17.52 -6.87 -19.43
C SER A 35 -17.79 -7.20 -17.96
N PHE A 36 -18.99 -7.69 -17.67
CA PHE A 36 -19.36 -8.10 -16.31
C PHE A 36 -18.45 -9.20 -15.73
N LEU A 37 -17.82 -10.01 -16.60
CA LEU A 37 -16.88 -11.05 -16.18
C LEU A 37 -15.59 -10.47 -15.61
N ASP A 38 -15.10 -9.39 -16.21
CA ASP A 38 -13.89 -8.68 -15.76
C ASP A 38 -14.20 -7.73 -14.59
N ASP A 39 -15.42 -7.22 -14.48
CA ASP A 39 -15.88 -6.55 -13.25
C ASP A 39 -15.87 -7.52 -12.07
N GLN A 40 -16.38 -8.74 -12.25
CA GLN A 40 -16.31 -9.79 -11.23
C GLN A 40 -14.87 -10.23 -10.95
N ALA A 41 -14.01 -10.28 -11.98
CA ALA A 41 -12.59 -10.59 -11.81
C ALA A 41 -11.89 -9.50 -10.97
N ARG A 42 -12.19 -8.22 -11.22
CA ARG A 42 -11.70 -7.08 -10.45
C ARG A 42 -12.06 -7.20 -8.98
N GLU A 43 -13.32 -7.51 -8.65
CA GLU A 43 -13.75 -7.74 -7.27
C GLU A 43 -12.99 -8.91 -6.62
N ARG A 44 -12.78 -10.03 -7.34
CA ARG A 44 -11.97 -11.15 -6.82
C ARG A 44 -10.51 -10.77 -6.62
N SER A 45 -9.92 -9.96 -7.50
CA SER A 45 -8.55 -9.45 -7.33
C SER A 45 -8.42 -8.55 -6.11
N ILE A 46 -9.40 -7.66 -5.87
CA ILE A 46 -9.44 -6.80 -4.69
C ILE A 46 -9.64 -7.63 -3.42
N ASP A 47 -10.57 -8.58 -3.42
CA ASP A 47 -10.79 -9.50 -2.31
C ASP A 47 -9.52 -10.30 -2.00
N TYR A 48 -8.79 -10.77 -3.01
CA TYR A 48 -7.57 -11.56 -2.80
C TYR A 48 -6.38 -10.71 -2.31
N ASN A 49 -6.20 -9.51 -2.87
CA ASN A 49 -5.06 -8.65 -2.56
C ASN A 49 -5.27 -7.88 -1.25
N LEU A 50 -6.39 -7.16 -1.12
CA LEU A 50 -6.74 -6.36 0.06
C LEU A 50 -7.60 -7.17 1.05
N GLY A 51 -8.69 -7.77 0.56
CA GLY A 51 -9.70 -8.40 1.40
C GLY A 51 -9.17 -9.57 2.25
N TRP A 52 -8.17 -10.31 1.76
CA TRP A 52 -7.59 -11.46 2.46
C TRP A 52 -7.19 -11.14 3.90
N PHE A 53 -6.58 -9.97 4.11
CA PHE A 53 -6.16 -9.53 5.44
C PHE A 53 -7.04 -8.45 6.03
N LEU A 54 -7.65 -7.59 5.21
CA LEU A 54 -8.52 -6.52 5.68
C LEU A 54 -9.84 -7.06 6.22
N GLU A 55 -10.52 -7.93 5.46
CA GLU A 55 -11.88 -8.35 5.78
C GLU A 55 -11.98 -9.13 7.10
N PRO A 56 -10.99 -9.98 7.47
CA PRO A 56 -10.93 -10.55 8.80
C PRO A 56 -10.83 -9.52 9.92
N VAL A 57 -10.02 -8.46 9.79
CA VAL A 57 -9.91 -7.44 10.86
C VAL A 57 -11.11 -6.49 10.90
N VAL A 58 -11.92 -6.45 9.83
CA VAL A 58 -13.16 -5.68 9.78
C VAL A 58 -14.32 -6.49 10.35
N ARG A 59 -14.58 -7.69 9.83
CA ARG A 59 -15.78 -8.49 10.14
C ARG A 59 -15.53 -9.88 10.73
N GLY A 60 -14.28 -10.22 11.03
CA GLY A 60 -13.93 -11.48 11.71
C GLY A 60 -13.73 -12.69 10.80
N ASP A 61 -13.85 -12.55 9.48
CA ASP A 61 -13.64 -13.68 8.57
C ASP A 61 -13.16 -13.28 7.16
N TYR A 62 -12.60 -14.22 6.42
CA TYR A 62 -12.07 -14.01 5.05
C TYR A 62 -13.17 -13.67 4.05
N PRO A 63 -12.86 -12.99 2.92
CA PRO A 63 -13.80 -12.72 1.84
C PRO A 63 -14.53 -13.99 1.37
N PHE A 64 -15.80 -13.85 1.02
CA PHE A 64 -16.61 -14.99 0.58
C PHE A 64 -16.04 -15.64 -0.68
N SER A 65 -15.58 -14.83 -1.64
CA SER A 65 -14.92 -15.27 -2.87
C SER A 65 -13.76 -16.23 -2.57
N MET A 66 -12.87 -15.85 -1.66
CA MET A 66 -11.75 -16.67 -1.21
C MET A 66 -12.21 -17.97 -0.54
N ARG A 67 -13.20 -17.92 0.37
CA ARG A 67 -13.73 -19.15 0.98
C ARG A 67 -14.30 -20.12 -0.06
N SER A 68 -15.02 -19.59 -1.05
CA SER A 68 -15.67 -20.40 -2.09
C SER A 68 -14.69 -21.05 -3.06
N LEU A 69 -13.58 -20.37 -3.39
CA LEU A 69 -12.60 -20.83 -4.38
C LEU A 69 -11.46 -21.66 -3.76
N ILE A 70 -11.05 -21.33 -2.54
CA ILE A 70 -9.91 -21.97 -1.86
C ILE A 70 -10.36 -23.20 -1.07
N GLY A 71 -11.57 -23.16 -0.49
CA GLY A 71 -12.15 -24.25 0.29
C GLY A 71 -11.28 -24.62 1.50
N ASP A 72 -11.04 -25.92 1.69
CA ASP A 72 -10.37 -26.46 2.88
C ASP A 72 -8.90 -26.04 3.03
N ARG A 73 -8.27 -25.52 1.96
CA ARG A 73 -6.92 -24.93 2.05
C ARG A 73 -6.91 -23.62 2.84
N LEU A 74 -8.06 -22.94 2.98
CA LEU A 74 -8.21 -21.72 3.76
C LEU A 74 -8.80 -22.05 5.14
N PRO A 75 -8.01 -21.95 6.24
CA PRO A 75 -8.48 -22.32 7.56
C PRO A 75 -9.76 -21.59 7.99
N LYS A 76 -10.53 -22.24 8.86
CA LYS A 76 -11.70 -21.64 9.51
C LYS A 76 -11.27 -21.01 10.83
N PHE A 77 -11.79 -19.83 11.12
CA PHE A 77 -11.68 -19.25 12.46
C PHE A 77 -12.74 -19.87 13.37
N THR A 78 -12.36 -20.13 14.62
CA THR A 78 -13.33 -20.41 15.69
C THR A 78 -14.15 -19.15 16.00
N LYS A 79 -15.33 -19.30 16.63
CA LYS A 79 -16.16 -18.14 17.01
C LYS A 79 -15.40 -17.13 17.88
N GLU A 80 -14.60 -17.62 18.82
CA GLU A 80 -13.78 -16.77 19.68
C GLU A 80 -12.71 -15.99 18.88
N GLU A 81 -12.11 -16.59 17.86
CA GLU A 81 -11.17 -15.90 16.97
C GLU A 81 -11.87 -14.87 16.09
N GLN A 82 -13.06 -15.18 15.56
CA GLN A 82 -13.85 -14.24 14.76
C GLN A 82 -14.20 -12.97 15.56
N GLU A 83 -14.69 -13.15 16.79
CA GLU A 83 -15.02 -12.04 17.70
C GLU A 83 -13.80 -11.19 18.06
N LYS A 84 -12.62 -11.81 18.22
CA LYS A 84 -11.37 -11.09 18.49
C LYS A 84 -10.86 -10.33 17.27
N LEU A 85 -11.08 -10.86 16.06
CA LEU A 85 -10.61 -10.28 14.81
C LEU A 85 -11.44 -9.08 14.37
N ALA A 86 -12.76 -9.20 14.47
CA ALA A 86 -13.66 -8.13 14.07
C ALA A 86 -13.36 -6.83 14.84
N SER A 87 -13.25 -5.71 14.10
CA SER A 87 -12.94 -4.39 14.66
C SER A 87 -11.64 -4.33 15.48
N SER A 88 -10.63 -5.12 15.12
CA SER A 88 -9.37 -5.20 15.90
C SER A 88 -8.33 -4.13 15.56
N CYS A 89 -8.63 -3.23 14.63
CA CYS A 89 -7.76 -2.16 14.16
C CYS A 89 -8.41 -0.78 14.37
N ASP A 90 -7.71 0.13 15.05
CA ASP A 90 -8.10 1.54 15.21
C ASP A 90 -7.76 2.39 13.98
N ILE A 91 -6.75 1.96 13.22
CA ILE A 91 -6.22 2.60 12.01
C ILE A 91 -5.85 1.55 10.96
N MET A 92 -5.98 1.91 9.69
CA MET A 92 -5.58 1.07 8.55
C MET A 92 -4.42 1.71 7.79
N GLY A 93 -3.33 0.97 7.59
CA GLY A 93 -2.23 1.38 6.73
C GLY A 93 -2.40 0.83 5.32
N LEU A 94 -2.24 1.64 4.28
CA LEU A 94 -2.21 1.18 2.89
C LEU A 94 -0.83 1.45 2.27
N ASN A 95 -0.19 0.39 1.81
CA ASN A 95 1.06 0.43 1.07
C ASN A 95 0.73 0.35 -0.43
N TYR A 96 0.60 1.52 -1.08
CA TYR A 96 0.16 1.63 -2.47
C TYR A 96 1.29 2.04 -3.40
N TYR A 97 1.40 1.33 -4.52
CA TYR A 97 2.47 1.55 -5.50
C TYR A 97 2.00 1.64 -6.95
N THR A 98 1.01 0.83 -7.34
CA THR A 98 0.70 0.57 -8.74
C THR A 98 -0.71 0.00 -8.87
N SER A 99 -1.19 -0.16 -10.11
CA SER A 99 -2.44 -0.86 -10.43
C SER A 99 -2.24 -1.91 -11.52
N ARG A 100 -3.22 -2.78 -11.70
CA ARG A 100 -3.29 -3.78 -12.78
C ARG A 100 -4.68 -3.81 -13.40
N PHE A 101 -4.75 -4.34 -14.62
CA PHE A 101 -6.00 -4.81 -15.17
C PHE A 101 -6.29 -6.21 -14.63
N SER A 102 -7.52 -6.48 -14.23
CA SER A 102 -7.98 -7.80 -13.79
C SER A 102 -8.76 -8.46 -14.91
N LYS A 103 -8.27 -9.61 -15.38
CA LYS A 103 -8.86 -10.38 -16.48
C LYS A 103 -9.41 -11.70 -15.98
N HIS A 104 -10.67 -11.97 -16.32
CA HIS A 104 -11.38 -13.18 -15.93
C HIS A 104 -10.69 -14.47 -16.41
N ILE A 105 -10.71 -15.48 -15.54
CA ILE A 105 -10.35 -16.87 -15.85
C ILE A 105 -11.55 -17.76 -15.50
N ASP A 106 -12.06 -18.50 -16.48
CA ASP A 106 -13.17 -19.44 -16.27
C ASP A 106 -12.74 -20.63 -15.40
N ILE A 107 -13.66 -21.08 -14.54
CA ILE A 107 -13.52 -22.36 -13.84
C ILE A 107 -13.80 -23.47 -14.86
N SER A 108 -12.76 -24.17 -15.30
CA SER A 108 -12.85 -25.24 -16.29
C SER A 108 -11.79 -26.32 -16.04
N SER A 109 -11.90 -27.46 -16.75
CA SER A 109 -10.89 -28.53 -16.68
C SER A 109 -9.50 -28.11 -17.17
N ASP A 110 -9.41 -27.01 -17.92
CA ASP A 110 -8.19 -26.57 -18.58
C ASP A 110 -7.33 -25.66 -17.69
N PHE A 111 -7.88 -25.24 -16.54
CA PHE A 111 -7.18 -24.40 -15.58
C PHE A 111 -7.17 -25.04 -14.18
N THR A 112 -5.97 -25.30 -13.67
CA THR A 112 -5.75 -25.80 -12.31
C THR A 112 -4.84 -24.79 -11.58
N PRO A 113 -5.28 -24.19 -10.47
CA PRO A 113 -4.45 -23.31 -9.65
C PRO A 113 -3.13 -23.99 -9.24
N LYS A 114 -2.00 -23.31 -9.45
CA LYS A 114 -0.65 -23.79 -9.10
C LYS A 114 0.02 -22.92 -8.05
N LEU A 115 -0.25 -21.62 -8.09
CA LEU A 115 0.13 -20.66 -7.06
C LEU A 115 -1.12 -20.24 -6.29
N ASN A 116 -0.93 -19.76 -5.07
CA ASN A 116 -2.07 -19.27 -4.27
C ASN A 116 -2.81 -18.15 -5.00
N THR A 117 -2.11 -17.25 -5.69
CA THR A 117 -2.71 -16.14 -6.45
C THR A 117 -3.64 -16.59 -7.57
N ASP A 118 -3.48 -17.82 -8.08
CA ASP A 118 -4.34 -18.39 -9.11
C ASP A 118 -5.76 -18.64 -8.59
N ASP A 119 -5.92 -18.78 -7.26
CA ASP A 119 -7.21 -19.01 -6.60
C ASP A 119 -8.18 -17.82 -6.73
N ALA A 120 -7.70 -16.65 -7.16
CA ALA A 120 -8.56 -15.51 -7.49
C ALA A 120 -9.32 -15.72 -8.82
N TYR A 121 -8.93 -16.68 -9.67
CA TYR A 121 -9.47 -16.87 -11.01
C TYR A 121 -9.49 -15.56 -11.80
N ALA A 122 -8.41 -14.78 -11.67
CA ALA A 122 -8.25 -13.48 -12.29
C ALA A 122 -6.75 -13.23 -12.53
N SER A 123 -6.33 -13.03 -13.78
CA SER A 123 -4.95 -12.65 -14.07
C SER A 123 -4.76 -11.15 -13.93
N SER A 124 -3.58 -10.74 -13.43
CA SER A 124 -3.21 -9.35 -13.22
C SER A 124 -2.34 -8.85 -14.38
N GLU A 125 -2.95 -8.17 -15.34
CA GLU A 125 -2.32 -7.70 -16.56
C GLU A 125 -1.78 -6.26 -16.42
N THR A 126 -0.65 -5.97 -17.05
CA THR A 126 -0.14 -4.59 -17.15
C THR A 126 -0.69 -3.84 -18.36
N LYS A 127 -1.20 -4.57 -19.35
CA LYS A 127 -1.80 -4.03 -20.58
C LYS A 127 -3.31 -4.28 -20.58
N GLY A 128 -4.07 -3.30 -21.04
CA GLY A 128 -5.51 -3.43 -21.23
C GLY A 128 -5.86 -4.20 -22.50
N SER A 129 -7.16 -4.42 -22.71
CA SER A 129 -7.70 -5.03 -23.94
C SER A 129 -7.39 -4.23 -25.22
N ASP A 130 -7.09 -2.94 -25.09
CA ASP A 130 -6.62 -2.06 -26.17
C ASP A 130 -5.10 -2.16 -26.45
N GLY A 131 -4.37 -2.97 -25.67
CA GLY A 131 -2.92 -3.15 -25.78
C GLY A 131 -2.07 -2.08 -25.09
N ASN A 132 -2.69 -1.05 -24.52
CA ASN A 132 -2.00 0.02 -23.81
C ASN A 132 -1.61 -0.39 -22.39
N ASP A 133 -0.45 0.07 -21.91
CA ASP A 133 -0.08 -0.12 -20.51
C ASP A 133 -1.01 0.69 -19.60
N ILE A 134 -1.31 0.16 -18.40
CA ILE A 134 -2.17 0.84 -17.42
C ILE A 134 -1.63 2.24 -17.03
N GLY A 135 -0.31 2.43 -17.12
CA GLY A 135 0.34 3.71 -16.90
C GLY A 135 1.82 3.66 -17.28
N PRO A 136 2.56 4.77 -17.17
CA PRO A 136 3.98 4.76 -17.50
C PRO A 136 4.81 4.04 -16.42
N ILE A 137 5.80 3.26 -16.83
CA ILE A 137 6.75 2.60 -15.93
C ILE A 137 7.62 3.64 -15.22
N THR A 138 7.79 3.52 -13.90
CA THR A 138 8.52 4.51 -13.12
C THR A 138 9.99 4.16 -12.85
N GLY A 139 10.34 2.89 -12.73
CA GLY A 139 11.74 2.53 -12.58
C GLY A 139 11.95 1.03 -12.62
N THR A 140 11.49 0.34 -11.59
CA THR A 140 11.49 -1.13 -11.59
C THR A 140 10.36 -1.66 -12.49
N TYR A 141 10.50 -2.90 -12.93
CA TYR A 141 9.64 -3.54 -13.93
C TYR A 141 8.16 -3.64 -13.54
N TRP A 142 7.83 -3.63 -12.25
CA TRP A 142 6.47 -3.85 -11.75
C TRP A 142 5.73 -2.57 -11.34
N ILE A 143 6.39 -1.41 -11.31
CA ILE A 143 5.77 -0.15 -10.89
C ILE A 143 5.34 0.66 -12.12
N TYR A 144 4.03 0.73 -12.32
CA TYR A 144 3.34 1.51 -13.35
C TYR A 144 2.61 2.63 -12.62
N MET A 145 2.81 3.88 -13.03
CA MET A 145 2.21 5.02 -12.34
C MET A 145 0.72 5.11 -12.66
N TYR A 146 -0.12 4.82 -11.68
CA TYR A 146 -1.58 4.91 -11.82
C TYR A 146 -2.23 5.49 -10.55
N PRO A 147 -2.17 6.82 -10.33
CA PRO A 147 -2.67 7.44 -9.10
C PRO A 147 -4.19 7.30 -8.93
N LYS A 148 -4.95 7.16 -10.03
CA LYS A 148 -6.41 6.92 -9.97
C LYS A 148 -6.76 5.70 -9.12
N GLY A 149 -6.04 4.60 -9.30
CA GLY A 149 -6.26 3.37 -8.53
C GLY A 149 -6.10 3.54 -7.02
N LEU A 150 -5.30 4.52 -6.55
CA LEU A 150 -5.25 4.85 -5.13
C LEU A 150 -6.54 5.51 -4.66
N THR A 151 -7.06 6.49 -5.42
CA THR A 151 -8.35 7.12 -5.11
C THR A 151 -9.48 6.09 -5.08
N ASP A 152 -9.51 5.19 -6.06
CA ASP A 152 -10.54 4.13 -6.12
C ASP A 152 -10.49 3.22 -4.89
N LEU A 153 -9.30 2.77 -4.48
CA LEU A 153 -9.12 1.97 -3.25
C LEU A 153 -9.57 2.71 -2.00
N LEU A 154 -9.26 4.01 -1.90
CA LEU A 154 -9.68 4.83 -0.76
C LEU A 154 -11.20 5.01 -0.70
N LEU A 155 -11.85 5.11 -1.86
CA LEU A 155 -13.32 5.12 -1.95
C LEU A 155 -13.92 3.75 -1.62
N ILE A 156 -13.28 2.63 -2.00
CA ILE A 156 -13.68 1.29 -1.55
C ILE A 156 -13.59 1.19 -0.02
N MET A 157 -12.51 1.66 0.60
CA MET A 157 -12.39 1.68 2.06
C MET A 157 -13.51 2.50 2.72
N LYS A 158 -13.86 3.65 2.12
CA LYS A 158 -14.97 4.50 2.55
C LYS A 158 -16.33 3.79 2.45
N GLU A 159 -16.63 3.22 1.29
CA GLU A 159 -17.99 2.80 0.93
C GLU A 159 -18.29 1.35 1.35
N LYS A 160 -17.31 0.45 1.24
CA LYS A 160 -17.46 -0.98 1.56
C LYS A 160 -17.04 -1.33 2.98
N TYR A 161 -16.01 -0.66 3.51
CA TYR A 161 -15.38 -1.03 4.78
C TYR A 161 -15.59 -0.02 5.92
N GLY A 162 -16.56 0.89 5.77
CA GLY A 162 -17.02 1.76 6.86
C GLY A 162 -16.19 3.02 7.10
N ASN A 163 -15.33 3.40 6.14
CA ASN A 163 -14.49 4.60 6.19
C ASN A 163 -13.61 4.71 7.46
N PRO A 164 -12.80 3.69 7.78
CA PRO A 164 -11.92 3.74 8.94
C PRO A 164 -10.83 4.81 8.73
N PRO A 165 -10.15 5.27 9.81
CA PRO A 165 -9.01 6.15 9.67
C PRO A 165 -7.87 5.46 8.90
N ILE A 166 -7.46 6.06 7.78
CA ILE A 166 -6.47 5.50 6.86
C ILE A 166 -5.19 6.33 6.87
N PHE A 167 -4.05 5.66 6.83
CA PHE A 167 -2.76 6.26 6.50
C PHE A 167 -2.20 5.57 5.25
N ILE A 168 -1.69 6.35 4.30
CA ILE A 168 -0.84 5.78 3.24
C ILE A 168 0.52 5.52 3.87
N THR A 169 0.78 4.27 4.26
CA THR A 169 1.98 3.87 5.02
C THR A 169 3.21 3.66 4.15
N GLU A 170 3.00 3.37 2.86
CA GLU A 170 4.06 3.35 1.86
C GLU A 170 3.55 3.86 0.52
N ASN A 171 4.30 4.77 -0.09
CA ASN A 171 4.14 5.19 -1.49
C ASN A 171 5.47 5.73 -2.01
N LEU A 172 5.85 5.41 -3.25
CA LEU A 172 7.23 5.53 -3.71
C LEU A 172 7.73 6.95 -3.92
N ASP A 173 8.98 7.18 -3.55
CA ASP A 173 9.81 8.20 -4.17
C ASP A 173 10.65 7.61 -5.32
N ASP A 174 10.25 7.89 -6.56
CA ASP A 174 11.14 7.73 -7.71
C ASP A 174 11.88 9.04 -7.97
N TRP A 175 13.21 9.03 -7.86
CA TRP A 175 14.07 10.20 -8.09
C TRP A 175 13.90 10.82 -9.49
N LYS A 176 13.43 10.05 -10.49
CA LYS A 176 13.06 10.59 -11.81
C LYS A 176 11.75 11.37 -11.77
N ARG A 177 10.84 11.07 -10.84
CA ARG A 177 9.50 11.64 -10.78
C ARG A 177 9.10 11.97 -9.35
N LEU A 178 9.66 13.07 -8.82
CA LEU A 178 8.94 13.90 -7.84
C LEU A 178 7.45 14.09 -8.26
N ASP A 179 7.20 14.11 -9.57
CA ASP A 179 5.88 14.06 -10.19
C ASP A 179 5.01 12.85 -9.75
N TYR A 180 5.58 11.65 -9.57
CA TYR A 180 4.85 10.49 -9.03
C TYR A 180 4.28 10.79 -7.65
N LEU A 181 5.13 11.25 -6.73
CA LEU A 181 4.71 11.60 -5.37
C LEU A 181 3.66 12.71 -5.37
N GLN A 182 3.88 13.76 -6.15
CA GLN A 182 2.94 14.88 -6.26
C GLN A 182 1.57 14.42 -6.77
N ARG A 183 1.54 13.55 -7.78
CA ARG A 183 0.29 12.97 -8.30
C ARG A 183 -0.43 12.09 -7.29
N HIS A 184 0.29 11.27 -6.51
CA HIS A 184 -0.35 10.43 -5.49
C HIS A 184 -0.81 11.25 -4.29
N ILE A 185 -0.08 12.30 -3.89
CA ILE A 185 -0.56 13.25 -2.88
C ILE A 185 -1.82 13.98 -3.37
N SER A 186 -1.88 14.35 -4.66
CA SER A 186 -3.10 14.90 -5.26
C SER A 186 -4.25 13.89 -5.25
N ALA A 187 -4.01 12.63 -5.61
CA ALA A 187 -5.02 11.58 -5.57
C ALA A 187 -5.58 11.31 -4.16
N VAL A 188 -4.73 11.41 -3.13
CA VAL A 188 -5.17 11.39 -1.73
C VAL A 188 -6.05 12.60 -1.41
N LYS A 189 -5.68 13.80 -1.88
CA LYS A 189 -6.53 15.00 -1.74
C LYS A 189 -7.89 14.81 -2.42
N ASP A 190 -7.92 14.25 -3.63
CA ASP A 190 -9.16 13.96 -4.34
C ASP A 190 -10.05 12.97 -3.57
N ALA A 191 -9.47 11.95 -2.92
CA ALA A 191 -10.20 11.02 -2.08
C ALA A 191 -10.74 11.68 -0.80
N ILE A 192 -9.94 12.54 -0.15
CA ILE A 192 -10.35 13.32 1.03
C ILE A 192 -11.52 14.25 0.67
N ASP A 193 -11.46 14.93 -0.48
CA ASP A 193 -12.54 15.79 -0.97
C ASP A 193 -13.83 15.02 -1.25
N GLN A 194 -13.72 13.73 -1.58
CA GLN A 194 -14.84 12.80 -1.73
C GLN A 194 -15.23 12.09 -0.41
N GLY A 195 -14.65 12.50 0.72
CA GLY A 195 -15.04 12.08 2.07
C GLY A 195 -14.30 10.87 2.64
N ALA A 196 -13.24 10.37 1.98
CA ALA A 196 -12.43 9.28 2.53
C ALA A 196 -11.62 9.76 3.75
N ASP A 197 -11.59 8.98 4.82
CA ASP A 197 -10.95 9.36 6.08
C ASP A 197 -9.42 9.15 6.08
N VAL A 198 -8.71 9.85 5.19
CA VAL A 198 -7.24 9.74 5.06
C VAL A 198 -6.54 10.77 5.93
N ARG A 199 -5.66 10.30 6.82
CA ARG A 199 -5.04 11.08 7.89
C ARG A 199 -3.55 11.36 7.70
N GLY A 200 -2.90 10.69 6.75
CA GLY A 200 -1.48 10.94 6.47
C GLY A 200 -0.93 10.17 5.28
N HIS A 201 0.24 10.60 4.82
CA HIS A 201 1.01 10.01 3.72
C HIS A 201 2.47 9.86 4.13
N PHE A 202 2.97 8.63 4.04
CA PHE A 202 4.33 8.24 4.35
C PHE A 202 5.00 7.71 3.08
N THR A 203 6.11 8.35 2.71
CA THR A 203 6.86 7.98 1.52
C THR A 203 7.79 6.80 1.81
N TRP A 204 7.70 5.75 1.00
CA TRP A 204 8.68 4.68 0.94
C TRP A 204 9.79 5.07 -0.03
N GLY A 205 11.04 5.18 0.38
CA GLY A 205 11.60 5.10 1.74
C GLY A 205 12.19 6.44 2.17
N LEU A 206 12.53 6.57 3.46
CA LEU A 206 13.29 7.72 3.94
C LEU A 206 14.71 7.75 3.33
N ILE A 207 15.39 6.59 3.30
CA ILE A 207 16.74 6.41 2.77
C ILE A 207 16.78 5.27 1.75
N ASP A 208 17.75 5.31 0.83
CA ASP A 208 18.08 4.15 0.01
C ASP A 208 18.48 2.96 0.91
N ASN A 209 17.89 1.80 0.66
CA ASN A 209 18.01 0.64 1.55
C ASN A 209 18.13 -0.67 0.74
N PHE A 210 18.09 -1.81 1.43
CA PHE A 210 18.18 -3.14 0.83
C PHE A 210 16.79 -3.60 0.39
N GLU A 211 16.54 -3.60 -0.92
CA GLU A 211 15.27 -3.97 -1.54
C GLU A 211 15.20 -5.48 -1.78
N TRP A 212 15.15 -6.25 -0.68
CA TRP A 212 14.84 -7.67 -0.71
C TRP A 212 15.65 -8.47 -1.76
N SER A 213 14.97 -9.16 -2.67
CA SER A 213 15.59 -9.95 -3.75
C SER A 213 16.32 -9.11 -4.80
N LEU A 214 16.03 -7.81 -4.91
CA LEU A 214 16.72 -6.88 -5.80
C LEU A 214 17.98 -6.29 -5.15
N GLY A 215 18.21 -6.56 -3.86
CA GLY A 215 19.32 -6.04 -3.10
C GLY A 215 19.40 -4.52 -3.18
N TYR A 216 20.55 -3.97 -3.56
CA TYR A 216 20.76 -2.52 -3.62
C TYR A 216 20.62 -1.92 -5.03
N SER A 217 20.08 -2.68 -5.98
CA SER A 217 19.90 -2.21 -7.36
C SER A 217 18.78 -1.17 -7.47
N SER A 218 17.73 -1.30 -6.66
CA SER A 218 16.63 -0.34 -6.53
C SER A 218 16.89 0.68 -5.42
N ARG A 219 16.54 1.95 -5.65
CA ARG A 219 16.84 3.07 -4.75
C ARG A 219 15.60 3.93 -4.53
N PHE A 220 14.85 3.63 -3.49
CA PHE A 220 13.56 4.26 -3.18
C PHE A 220 13.64 5.42 -2.16
N GLY A 221 14.83 5.77 -1.67
CA GLY A 221 14.96 6.77 -0.61
C GLY A 221 14.69 8.20 -1.09
N LEU A 222 14.00 9.01 -0.30
CA LEU A 222 14.07 10.48 -0.36
C LEU A 222 15.51 10.99 -0.15
N VAL A 223 16.30 10.24 0.62
CA VAL A 223 17.69 10.53 0.94
C VAL A 223 18.59 9.44 0.34
N TYR A 224 19.53 9.86 -0.51
CA TYR A 224 20.53 8.97 -1.10
C TYR A 224 21.53 8.48 -0.05
N ILE A 225 21.92 7.21 -0.16
CA ILE A 225 22.99 6.60 0.64
C ILE A 225 24.22 6.36 -0.24
N ASP A 226 25.31 7.05 0.08
CA ASP A 226 26.58 6.86 -0.60
C ASP A 226 27.36 5.68 -0.02
N LYS A 227 27.17 4.50 -0.62
CA LYS A 227 27.85 3.27 -0.20
C LYS A 227 29.36 3.31 -0.31
N LYS A 228 29.91 4.18 -1.17
CA LYS A 228 31.37 4.32 -1.36
C LYS A 228 31.98 5.32 -0.38
N ASP A 229 31.18 6.24 0.14
CA ASP A 229 31.59 7.25 1.13
C ASP A 229 30.91 6.95 2.49
N GLY A 230 31.23 5.79 3.07
CA GLY A 230 30.82 5.45 4.44
C GLY A 230 29.30 5.45 4.72
N ASN A 231 28.47 5.16 3.72
CA ASN A 231 26.99 5.25 3.79
C ASN A 231 26.47 6.67 4.10
N LYS A 232 27.17 7.71 3.66
CA LYS A 232 26.77 9.10 3.90
C LYS A 232 25.41 9.43 3.28
N ARG A 233 24.64 10.26 3.98
CA ARG A 233 23.28 10.67 3.60
C ARG A 233 23.34 11.94 2.75
N LYS A 234 22.67 11.95 1.58
CA LYS A 234 22.58 13.11 0.68
C LYS A 234 21.13 13.34 0.27
N LEU A 235 20.55 14.51 0.59
CA LEU A 235 19.16 14.81 0.24
C LEU A 235 18.96 14.82 -1.28
N LYS A 236 18.02 14.01 -1.80
CA LYS A 236 17.63 14.03 -3.21
C LYS A 236 16.71 15.23 -3.50
N LYS A 237 16.34 15.40 -4.78
CA LYS A 237 15.45 16.50 -5.23
C LYS A 237 14.09 16.44 -4.54
N SER A 238 13.54 15.25 -4.37
CA SER A 238 12.28 14.96 -3.68
C SER A 238 12.31 15.37 -2.20
N ALA A 239 13.36 15.00 -1.45
CA ALA A 239 13.53 15.46 -0.07
C ALA A 239 13.60 17.00 0.04
N LYS A 240 14.29 17.66 -0.90
CA LYS A 240 14.35 19.13 -0.94
C LYS A 240 13.00 19.75 -1.26
N TRP A 241 12.20 19.10 -2.11
CA TRP A 241 10.82 19.52 -2.35
C TRP A 241 9.96 19.37 -1.10
N PHE A 242 10.05 18.25 -0.38
CA PHE A 242 9.34 18.05 0.90
C PHE A 242 9.72 19.11 1.94
N ALA A 243 11.01 19.47 2.03
CA ALA A 243 11.44 20.55 2.91
C ALA A 243 10.76 21.90 2.57
N LYS A 244 10.57 22.19 1.28
CA LYS A 244 9.81 23.37 0.83
C LYS A 244 8.31 23.22 1.11
N PHE A 245 7.72 22.08 0.78
CA PHE A 245 6.30 21.78 0.97
C PHE A 245 5.91 21.91 2.46
N ASN A 246 6.74 21.39 3.36
CA ASN A 246 6.56 21.48 4.82
C ASN A 246 7.05 22.81 5.43
N SER A 247 7.41 23.81 4.60
CA SER A 247 7.88 25.12 5.06
C SER A 247 9.03 25.08 6.08
N VAL A 248 9.95 24.12 5.92
CA VAL A 248 11.09 23.95 6.83
C VAL A 248 12.01 25.19 6.78
N PRO A 249 12.38 25.79 7.93
CA PRO A 249 13.26 26.95 7.96
C PRO A 249 14.59 26.71 7.23
N LYS A 250 14.94 27.59 6.28
CA LYS A 250 16.16 27.47 5.45
C LYS A 250 17.45 27.33 6.26
N ARG A 251 17.51 27.84 7.49
CA ARG A 251 18.65 27.68 8.40
C ARG A 251 18.93 26.22 8.76
N LEU A 252 17.88 25.38 8.83
CA LEU A 252 17.99 23.94 9.09
C LEU A 252 18.40 23.15 7.84
N LEU A 253 18.31 23.76 6.66
CA LEU A 253 18.69 23.17 5.37
C LEU A 253 20.11 23.56 4.93
N LYS A 254 20.76 24.53 5.60
CA LYS A 254 22.16 24.89 5.36
C LYS A 254 23.06 23.84 5.99
N THR A 255 23.32 22.76 5.27
CA THR A 255 24.51 21.95 5.52
C THR A 255 25.72 22.65 4.92
N THR A 256 26.57 23.19 5.81
CA THR A 256 27.92 23.66 5.51
C THR A 256 28.75 22.51 4.94
N ASN A 257 29.36 22.73 3.77
CA ASN A 257 30.48 22.00 3.18
C ASN A 257 30.44 20.46 3.24
N ASN A 258 29.97 19.82 2.16
CA ASN A 258 30.35 18.50 1.62
C ASN A 258 30.57 17.27 2.53
N ASN A 259 30.39 17.35 3.86
CA ASN A 259 30.59 16.33 4.87
C ASN A 259 29.53 16.54 5.96
N ALA A 260 28.35 15.91 5.83
CA ALA A 260 27.29 16.05 6.83
C ALA A 260 26.98 14.71 7.51
N THR A 261 27.33 14.65 8.78
CA THR A 261 26.69 13.82 9.82
C THR A 261 25.48 14.62 10.32
N VAL A 262 24.29 14.02 10.39
CA VAL A 262 23.12 14.65 11.00
C VAL A 262 23.07 14.23 12.46
N THR A 263 23.42 15.14 13.37
CA THR A 263 23.20 14.94 14.81
C THR A 263 21.75 15.28 15.13
N VAL A 264 20.99 14.27 15.56
CA VAL A 264 19.65 14.47 16.12
C VAL A 264 19.83 15.05 17.52
N THR A 265 19.67 16.36 17.70
CA THR A 265 19.46 16.92 19.04
C THR A 265 18.01 16.72 19.41
N SER A 266 17.77 15.93 20.45
CA SER A 266 16.47 15.80 21.11
C SER A 266 15.96 17.19 21.48
N VAL A 267 14.82 17.58 20.94
CA VAL A 267 14.05 18.69 21.49
C VAL A 267 13.13 18.06 22.52
N SER A 268 13.49 18.21 23.79
CA SER A 268 12.59 17.94 24.91
C SER A 268 11.44 18.95 24.82
N VAL A 269 10.20 18.46 24.85
CA VAL A 269 9.01 19.28 25.07
C VAL A 269 8.88 19.52 26.57
#